data_AF-A0A9D2R904-F1
#
_entry.id   AF-A0A9D2R904-F1
#
_cell.length_a   1.000
_cell.length_b   1.000
_cell.length_c   1.000
_cell.angle_alpha   90.00
_cell.angle_beta   90.00
_cell.angle_gamma   90.00
#
_symmetry.space_group_name_H-M   'P 1'
#
loop_
_entity.id
_entity.type
_entity.pdbx_description
1 polymer ?
#
loop_
_entity_poly.entity_id
_entity_poly.type
_entity_poly.pdbx_seq_one_letter_code
_entity_poly.pdbx_strand_id
1 'polypeptide(L)'
;MLYQEVPGTVYTDLLRNGGMQDPFWKDNEDAACALMNEDYEYECRFAPEGELLSSRKKILRFEGLDTLADVYLNGSLLGETCNMHRIWEYEITDLLREKENILRVVFHSPLKFIAQAHKKYGNIGNEDTYEGFMHLRKAHYMFDWDWGVSHS
;
A
#
# COMPACT_ATOMS: atom_id res chain seq x y z
N MET A 1 7.90 -1.38 18.14
CA MET A 1 6.69 -1.35 17.29
C MET A 1 6.41 0.11 17.00
N LEU A 2 6.43 0.48 15.72
CA LEU A 2 6.03 1.81 15.25
C LEU A 2 4.50 1.90 15.33
N TYR A 3 3.97 3.02 15.82
CA TYR A 3 2.53 3.26 15.89
C TYR A 3 1.99 3.51 14.48
N GLN A 4 1.01 2.71 14.05
CA GLN A 4 0.44 2.75 12.70
C GLN A 4 -1.08 2.88 12.82
N GLU A 5 -1.69 3.82 12.08
CA GLU A 5 -3.15 3.94 12.02
C GLU A 5 -3.68 3.50 10.66
N VAL A 6 -4.79 2.76 10.67
CA VAL A 6 -5.53 2.38 9.47
C VAL A 6 -6.96 2.92 9.60
N PRO A 7 -7.45 3.75 8.64
CA PRO A 7 -6.79 4.17 7.41
C PRO A 7 -5.66 5.19 7.63
N GLY A 8 -4.58 5.08 6.84
CA GLY A 8 -3.38 5.92 6.92
C GLY A 8 -2.43 5.67 5.75
N THR A 9 -1.29 6.37 5.73
CA THR A 9 -0.21 6.18 4.73
C THR A 9 1.14 5.95 5.42
N VAL A 10 2.05 5.28 4.72
CA VAL A 10 3.45 5.08 5.17
C VAL A 10 4.08 6.40 5.60
N TYR A 11 3.83 7.48 4.86
CA TYR A 11 4.35 8.81 5.17
C TYR A 11 3.81 9.34 6.49
N THR A 12 2.51 9.22 6.74
CA THR A 12 1.92 9.66 8.01
C THR A 12 2.44 8.85 9.19
N ASP A 13 2.65 7.55 9.01
CA ASP A 13 3.20 6.68 10.06
C ASP A 13 4.69 6.98 10.31
N LEU A 14 5.49 7.17 9.26
CA LEU A 14 6.90 7.56 9.40
C LEU A 14 7.04 8.93 10.07
N LEU A 15 6.23 9.91 9.68
CA LEU A 15 6.24 11.24 10.31
C LEU A 15 5.87 11.16 11.79
N ARG A 16 4.81 10.42 12.15
CA ARG A 16 4.36 10.25 13.55
C ARG A 16 5.39 9.54 14.42
N ASN A 17 6.13 8.60 13.85
CA ASN A 17 7.16 7.86 14.57
C ASN A 17 8.56 8.53 14.48
N GLY A 18 8.66 9.72 13.87
CA GLY A 18 9.92 10.46 13.71
C GLY A 18 10.91 9.84 12.71
N GLY A 19 10.45 8.90 11.87
CA GLY A 19 11.22 8.25 10.81
C GLY A 19 11.33 9.06 9.52
N MET A 20 10.61 10.18 9.42
CA MET A 20 10.68 11.12 8.30
C MET A 20 10.46 12.54 8.82
N GLN A 21 11.11 13.53 8.21
CA GLN A 21 10.80 14.95 8.46
C GLN A 21 9.52 15.35 7.71
N ASP A 22 8.91 16.49 8.06
CA ASP A 22 7.73 16.99 7.34
C ASP A 22 8.08 17.17 5.85
N PRO A 23 7.43 16.42 4.94
CA PRO A 23 7.77 16.44 3.52
C PRO A 23 7.33 17.74 2.84
N PHE A 24 6.43 18.51 3.47
CA PHE A 24 6.00 19.83 3.00
C PHE A 24 6.88 20.97 3.52
N TRP A 25 7.90 20.66 4.33
CA TRP A 25 8.81 21.65 4.87
C TRP A 25 10.10 21.73 4.04
N LYS A 26 10.26 22.84 3.30
CA LYS A 26 11.44 23.14 2.46
C LYS A 26 11.74 22.02 1.44
N ASP A 27 13.01 21.61 1.31
CA ASP A 27 13.50 20.71 0.26
C ASP A 27 13.45 19.23 0.69
N ASN A 28 12.57 18.88 1.64
CA ASN A 28 12.47 17.52 2.16
C ASN A 28 11.79 16.53 1.19
N GLU A 29 11.26 17.03 0.07
CA GLU A 29 10.59 16.24 -0.97
C GLU A 29 11.49 15.16 -1.57
N ASP A 30 12.77 15.45 -1.81
CA ASP A 30 13.72 14.47 -2.35
C ASP A 30 13.93 13.28 -1.40
N ALA A 31 14.02 13.58 -0.09
CA ALA A 31 14.16 12.56 0.95
C ALA A 31 12.88 11.73 1.11
N ALA A 32 11.72 12.36 0.92
CA ALA A 32 10.44 11.68 0.84
C ALA A 32 10.36 10.77 -0.40
N CYS A 33 10.72 11.25 -1.59
CA CYS A 33 10.69 10.45 -2.82
C CYS A 33 11.59 9.21 -2.75
N ALA A 34 12.71 9.27 -2.01
CA ALA A 34 13.55 8.09 -1.77
C ALA A 34 12.79 6.96 -1.04
N LEU A 35 11.85 7.29 -0.15
CA LEU A 35 11.01 6.32 0.54
C LEU A 35 10.05 5.59 -0.41
N MET A 36 9.68 6.19 -1.55
CA MET A 36 8.84 5.55 -2.56
C MET A 36 9.54 4.41 -3.31
N ASN A 37 10.86 4.28 -3.21
CA ASN A 37 11.62 3.17 -3.80
C ASN A 37 11.63 1.90 -2.93
N GLU A 38 11.22 2.00 -1.67
CA GLU A 38 11.25 0.87 -0.75
C GLU A 38 9.93 0.10 -0.75
N ASP A 39 10.00 -1.15 -0.30
CA ASP A 39 8.84 -1.97 -0.03
C ASP A 39 8.51 -1.88 1.47
N TYR A 40 7.23 -1.88 1.82
CA TYR A 40 6.76 -1.69 3.19
C TYR A 40 5.91 -2.85 3.64
N GLU A 41 6.07 -3.25 4.90
CA GLU A 41 5.26 -4.29 5.51
C GLU A 41 4.43 -3.73 6.66
N TYR A 42 3.12 -3.94 6.58
CA TYR A 42 2.18 -3.72 7.66
C TYR A 42 1.79 -5.06 8.27
N GLU A 43 1.98 -5.22 9.57
CA GLU A 43 1.53 -6.39 10.33
C GLU A 43 0.51 -5.98 11.39
N CYS A 44 -0.61 -6.71 11.44
CA CYS A 44 -1.61 -6.60 12.48
C CYS A 44 -1.88 -7.97 13.10
N ARG A 45 -1.96 -7.99 14.43
CA ARG A 45 -2.37 -9.18 15.20
C ARG A 45 -3.76 -8.95 15.77
N PHE A 46 -4.64 -9.91 15.54
CA PHE A 46 -6.02 -9.82 16.00
C PHE A 46 -6.55 -11.18 16.46
N ALA A 47 -7.51 -11.14 17.37
CA ALA A 47 -8.32 -12.30 17.73
C ALA A 47 -9.75 -12.05 17.24
N PRO A 48 -10.37 -13.01 16.54
CA PRO A 48 -11.72 -12.85 16.03
C PRO A 48 -12.74 -12.91 17.18
N GLU A 49 -13.81 -12.13 17.05
CA GLU A 49 -14.94 -12.20 17.97
C GLU A 49 -15.69 -13.54 17.81
N GLY A 50 -16.32 -14.01 18.89
CA GLY A 50 -16.96 -15.34 18.92
C GLY A 50 -18.05 -15.54 17.86
N GLU A 51 -18.79 -14.49 17.50
CA GLU A 51 -19.82 -14.54 16.45
C GLU A 51 -19.22 -14.69 15.05
N LEU A 52 -18.02 -14.17 14.82
CA LEU A 52 -17.34 -14.34 13.54
C LEU A 52 -16.95 -15.81 13.34
N LEU A 53 -16.51 -16.50 14.40
CA LEU A 53 -16.08 -17.90 14.32
C LEU A 53 -17.22 -18.86 13.95
N SER A 54 -18.43 -18.61 14.43
CA SER A 54 -19.61 -19.42 14.13
C SER A 54 -20.19 -19.18 12.72
N SER A 55 -19.72 -18.14 12.02
CA SER A 55 -20.18 -17.82 10.67
C SER A 55 -19.68 -18.83 9.63
N ARG A 56 -20.59 -19.29 8.77
CA ARG A 56 -20.32 -20.27 7.70
C ARG A 56 -19.29 -19.77 6.69
N LYS A 57 -19.29 -18.48 6.39
CA LYS A 57 -18.39 -17.84 5.43
C LYS A 57 -17.82 -16.58 6.07
N LYS A 58 -16.51 -16.40 5.93
CA LYS A 58 -15.77 -15.30 6.54
C LYS A 58 -14.98 -14.59 5.44
N ILE A 59 -15.17 -13.28 5.32
CA ILE A 59 -14.55 -12.45 4.27
C ILE A 59 -13.67 -11.41 4.94
N LEU A 60 -12.43 -11.30 4.49
CA LEU A 60 -11.56 -10.16 4.74
C LEU A 60 -11.76 -9.15 3.61
N ARG A 61 -12.13 -7.92 3.96
CA ARG A 61 -12.43 -6.85 3.01
C ARG A 61 -11.51 -5.66 3.24
N PHE A 62 -10.86 -5.21 2.18
CA PHE A 62 -10.15 -3.95 2.11
C PHE A 62 -10.93 -2.99 1.23
N GLU A 63 -11.28 -1.81 1.77
CA GLU A 63 -12.00 -0.80 1.00
C GLU A 63 -11.11 -0.07 -0.01
N GLY A 64 -9.80 -0.03 0.26
CA GLY A 64 -8.77 0.44 -0.65
C GLY A 64 -7.40 -0.02 -0.19
N LEU A 65 -6.54 -0.36 -1.14
CA LEU A 65 -5.13 -0.65 -0.93
C LEU A 65 -4.36 0.14 -1.99
N ASP A 66 -3.50 1.05 -1.55
CA ASP A 66 -2.67 1.87 -2.43
C ASP A 66 -1.25 1.31 -2.50
N THR A 67 -0.83 0.63 -3.55
CA THR A 67 -1.62 0.13 -4.69
C THR A 67 -1.25 -1.30 -5.00
N LEU A 68 0.06 -1.55 -5.09
CA LEU A 68 0.66 -2.86 -5.33
C LEU A 68 0.92 -3.51 -3.98
N ALA A 69 0.18 -4.57 -3.66
CA ALA A 69 0.36 -5.22 -2.38
C ALA A 69 0.09 -6.71 -2.43
N ASP A 70 0.82 -7.46 -1.62
CA ASP A 70 0.56 -8.87 -1.33
C ASP A 70 -0.11 -8.98 0.04
N VAL A 71 -1.27 -9.61 0.09
CA VAL A 71 -2.03 -9.79 1.34
C VAL A 71 -1.87 -11.22 1.85
N TYR A 72 -1.45 -11.36 3.10
CA TYR A 72 -1.27 -12.66 3.76
C TYR A 72 -2.07 -12.74 5.05
N LEU A 73 -2.69 -13.90 5.30
CA LEU A 73 -3.27 -14.25 6.60
C LEU A 73 -2.61 -15.51 7.13
N ASN A 74 -2.07 -15.44 8.34
CA ASN A 74 -1.39 -16.55 9.01
C ASN A 74 -0.27 -17.19 8.16
N GLY A 75 0.41 -16.35 7.37
CA GLY A 75 1.47 -16.76 6.44
C GLY A 75 0.98 -17.26 5.07
N SER A 76 -0.33 -17.45 4.88
CA SER A 76 -0.91 -17.86 3.59
C SER A 76 -1.23 -16.65 2.73
N LEU A 77 -0.76 -16.65 1.47
CA LEU A 77 -1.09 -15.60 0.49
C LEU A 77 -2.58 -15.69 0.13
N LEU A 78 -3.30 -14.60 0.34
CA LEU A 78 -4.70 -14.43 -0.07
C LEU A 78 -4.80 -13.91 -1.50
N GLY A 79 -3.90 -13.00 -1.88
CA GLY A 79 -3.80 -12.50 -3.24
C GLY A 79 -3.00 -11.20 -3.33
N GLU A 80 -2.95 -10.68 -4.56
CA GLU A 80 -2.20 -9.49 -4.94
C GLU A 80 -3.15 -8.37 -5.35
N THR A 81 -2.80 -7.12 -5.06
CA THR A 81 -3.54 -5.93 -5.49
C THR A 81 -2.74 -5.11 -6.46
N CYS A 82 -3.42 -4.39 -7.35
CA CYS A 82 -2.77 -3.54 -8.36
C CYS A 82 -3.59 -2.29 -8.71
N ASN A 83 -4.53 -1.90 -7.84
CA ASN A 83 -5.45 -0.80 -8.12
C ASN A 83 -5.97 -0.17 -6.83
N MET A 84 -5.64 1.11 -6.63
CA MET A 84 -6.02 1.94 -5.49
C MET A 84 -7.54 2.17 -5.41
N HIS A 85 -8.23 2.11 -6.55
CA HIS A 85 -9.64 2.52 -6.68
C HIS A 85 -10.62 1.33 -6.57
N ARG A 86 -10.17 0.20 -6.02
CA ARG A 86 -10.98 -1.01 -5.90
C ARG A 86 -11.06 -1.49 -4.46
N ILE A 87 -12.20 -2.10 -4.16
CA ILE A 87 -12.38 -2.97 -3.01
C ILE A 87 -11.75 -4.33 -3.34
N TRP A 88 -11.07 -4.91 -2.35
CA TRP A 88 -10.48 -6.24 -2.42
C TRP A 88 -11.08 -7.12 -1.33
N GLU A 89 -11.60 -8.29 -1.73
CA GLU A 89 -12.24 -9.24 -0.82
C GLU A 89 -11.62 -10.62 -0.96
N TYR A 90 -11.31 -11.24 0.18
CA TYR A 90 -10.73 -12.57 0.25
C TYR A 90 -11.55 -13.44 1.19
N GLU A 91 -11.88 -14.64 0.75
CA GLU A 91 -12.49 -15.63 1.65
C GLU A 91 -11.42 -16.23 2.56
N ILE A 92 -11.63 -16.14 3.87
CA ILE A 92 -10.68 -16.56 4.90
C ILE A 92 -11.25 -17.66 5.81
N THR A 93 -12.37 -18.27 5.39
CA THR A 93 -13.15 -19.23 6.20
C THR A 93 -12.28 -20.32 6.82
N ASP A 94 -11.37 -20.91 6.03
CA ASP A 94 -10.51 -22.03 6.43
C ASP A 94 -9.14 -21.59 6.99
N LEU A 95 -8.83 -20.30 6.91
CA LEU A 95 -7.54 -19.74 7.32
C LEU A 95 -7.59 -19.04 8.68
N LEU A 96 -8.78 -18.59 9.10
CA LEU A 96 -8.98 -17.91 10.36
C LEU A 96 -8.85 -18.88 11.55
N ARG A 97 -8.00 -18.52 12.51
CA ARG A 97 -7.77 -19.25 13.76
C ARG A 97 -8.64 -18.67 14.88
N GLU A 98 -9.00 -19.49 15.85
CA GLU A 98 -9.84 -19.05 16.99
C GLU A 98 -9.14 -18.05 17.93
N LYS A 99 -7.82 -18.11 18.00
CA LYS A 99 -7.00 -17.25 18.87
C LYS A 99 -6.35 -16.15 18.05
N GLU A 100 -5.05 -16.01 18.16
CA GLU A 100 -4.29 -15.00 17.43
C GLU A 100 -4.20 -15.34 15.94
N ASN A 101 -4.46 -14.33 15.13
CA ASN A 101 -4.25 -14.30 13.70
C ASN A 101 -3.29 -13.17 13.36
N ILE A 102 -2.45 -13.41 12.35
CA ILE A 102 -1.49 -12.43 11.85
C ILE A 102 -1.91 -12.05 10.43
N LEU A 103 -2.37 -10.81 10.25
CA LEU A 103 -2.58 -10.21 8.94
C LEU A 103 -1.33 -9.43 8.56
N ARG A 104 -0.80 -9.71 7.37
CA ARG A 104 0.38 -9.03 6.84
C ARG A 104 0.09 -8.52 5.45
N VAL A 105 0.38 -7.26 5.19
CA VAL A 105 0.22 -6.62 3.88
C VAL A 105 1.58 -6.06 3.49
N VAL A 106 2.13 -6.55 2.38
CA VAL A 106 3.42 -6.10 1.84
C VAL A 106 3.14 -5.21 0.65
N PHE A 107 3.38 -3.92 0.79
CA PHE A 107 3.30 -2.95 -0.30
C PHE A 107 4.62 -2.90 -1.05
N HIS A 108 4.53 -2.93 -2.38
CA HIS A 108 5.68 -2.87 -3.27
C HIS A 108 5.85 -1.45 -3.84
N SER A 109 7.09 -1.06 -4.08
CA SER A 109 7.41 0.25 -4.65
C SER A 109 6.66 0.54 -5.95
N PRO A 110 5.84 1.60 -6.01
CA PRO A 110 5.18 2.01 -7.25
C PRO A 110 6.19 2.46 -8.31
N LEU A 111 7.30 3.10 -7.91
CA LEU A 111 8.35 3.57 -8.81
C LEU A 111 9.06 2.41 -9.52
N LYS A 112 9.43 1.35 -8.79
CA LYS A 112 10.03 0.15 -9.39
C LYS A 112 9.10 -0.49 -10.40
N PHE A 113 7.80 -0.56 -10.09
CA PHE A 113 6.80 -1.15 -10.99
C PHE A 113 6.64 -0.35 -12.28
N ILE A 114 6.45 0.97 -12.20
CA ILE A 114 6.23 1.81 -13.39
C ILE A 114 7.47 1.84 -14.29
N ALA A 115 8.68 1.82 -13.71
CA ALA A 115 9.92 1.76 -14.48
C ALA A 115 10.05 0.44 -15.26
N GLN A 116 9.67 -0.69 -14.64
CA GLN A 116 9.66 -1.99 -15.33
C GLN A 116 8.59 -2.06 -16.43
N ALA A 117 7.39 -1.53 -16.16
CA ALA A 117 6.32 -1.47 -17.14
C ALA A 117 6.71 -0.58 -18.33
N HIS A 118 7.32 0.58 -18.07
CA HIS A 118 7.80 1.49 -19.10
C HIS A 118 8.85 0.83 -19.98
N LYS A 119 9.86 0.16 -19.37
CA LYS A 119 10.88 -0.58 -20.11
C LYS A 119 10.29 -1.64 -21.05
N LYS A 120 9.15 -2.23 -20.67
CA LYS A 120 8.49 -3.30 -21.44
C LYS A 120 7.60 -2.78 -22.56
N TYR A 121 6.80 -1.75 -22.28
CA TYR A 121 5.73 -1.32 -23.19
C TYR A 121 6.02 0.01 -23.88
N GLY A 122 6.85 0.86 -23.26
CA GLY A 122 7.08 2.24 -23.66
C GLY A 122 5.82 3.11 -23.53
N ASN A 123 6.01 4.42 -23.49
CA ASN A 123 4.94 5.39 -23.73
C ASN A 123 5.55 6.76 -24.07
N ILE A 124 4.72 7.67 -24.57
CA ILE A 124 5.08 9.10 -24.61
C ILE A 124 4.79 9.66 -23.22
N GLY A 125 5.81 10.16 -22.53
CA GLY A 125 5.69 10.86 -21.25
C GLY A 125 5.55 12.37 -21.41
N ASN A 126 5.58 13.11 -20.30
CA ASN A 126 5.85 14.55 -20.25
C ASN A 126 7.09 14.81 -19.38
N GLU A 127 7.58 16.04 -19.35
CA GLU A 127 8.77 16.42 -18.55
C GLU A 127 8.44 16.61 -17.06
N ASP A 128 7.16 16.72 -16.71
CA ASP A 128 6.67 17.14 -15.39
C ASP A 128 6.14 15.98 -14.52
N THR A 129 6.25 14.71 -14.96
CA THR A 129 5.78 13.54 -14.19
C THR A 129 6.73 12.35 -14.31
N TYR A 130 6.62 11.41 -13.37
CA TYR A 130 7.42 10.17 -13.41
C TYR A 130 7.13 9.33 -14.65
N GLU A 131 8.18 8.96 -15.38
CA GLU A 131 8.07 8.12 -16.56
C GLU A 131 7.39 6.77 -16.24
N GLY A 132 6.38 6.41 -17.03
CA GLY A 132 5.61 5.17 -16.86
C GLY A 132 4.46 5.24 -15.86
N PHE A 133 4.18 6.39 -15.22
CA PHE A 133 3.11 6.54 -14.22
C PHE A 133 1.74 6.01 -14.68
N MET A 134 1.43 6.15 -15.98
CA MET A 134 0.18 5.70 -16.60
C MET A 134 -0.03 4.18 -16.57
N HIS A 135 1.02 3.40 -16.30
CA HIS A 135 0.93 1.96 -16.20
C HIS A 135 0.36 1.46 -14.86
N LEU A 136 0.21 2.33 -13.86
CA LEU A 136 -0.31 1.97 -12.54
C LEU A 136 -1.67 2.61 -12.28
N ARG A 137 -2.61 1.83 -11.72
CA ARG A 137 -3.95 2.31 -11.33
C ARG A 137 -3.92 2.93 -9.92
N LYS A 138 -3.20 4.05 -9.82
CA LYS A 138 -3.05 4.89 -8.62
C LYS A 138 -3.48 6.32 -8.96
N ALA A 139 -3.77 7.13 -7.94
CA ALA A 139 -4.04 8.54 -8.19
C ALA A 139 -2.83 9.23 -8.84
N HIS A 140 -2.98 9.70 -10.08
CA HIS A 140 -1.82 10.16 -10.87
C HIS A 140 -1.14 11.41 -10.33
N TYR A 141 -1.84 12.27 -9.57
CA TYR A 141 -1.23 13.45 -8.94
C TYR A 141 -0.14 13.09 -7.92
N MET A 142 -0.10 11.82 -7.47
CA MET A 142 0.93 11.29 -6.58
C MET A 142 2.28 11.08 -7.29
N PHE A 143 2.33 11.27 -8.61
CA PHE A 143 3.52 11.21 -9.46
C PHE A 143 3.88 12.59 -10.04
N ASP A 144 3.63 13.64 -9.25
CA ASP A 144 3.85 15.06 -9.60
C ASP A 144 2.73 15.67 -10.46
N TRP A 145 2.54 16.99 -10.32
CA TRP A 145 1.59 17.78 -11.10
C TRP A 145 1.89 19.29 -10.98
N ASP A 146 1.42 20.12 -11.94
CA ASP A 146 1.70 21.57 -12.02
C ASP A 146 1.22 22.42 -10.82
N TRP A 147 0.54 21.81 -9.84
CA TRP A 147 0.08 22.43 -8.60
C TRP A 147 0.32 21.56 -7.35
N GLY A 148 1.02 20.42 -7.45
CA GLY A 148 1.14 19.46 -6.35
C GLY A 148 2.46 18.69 -6.37
N VAL A 149 3.05 18.54 -5.19
CA VAL A 149 4.31 17.83 -4.95
C VAL A 149 4.15 16.30 -5.01
N SER A 150 5.20 15.59 -5.41
CA SER A 150 5.17 14.13 -5.58
C SER A 150 5.13 13.38 -4.25
N HIS A 151 4.01 12.71 -3.97
CA HIS A 151 3.79 11.94 -2.73
C HIS A 151 2.99 10.68 -3.05
N SER A 152 3.65 9.53 -3.17
CA SER A 152 3.02 8.22 -3.44
C SER A 152 3.05 7.29 -2.25
#